data_AF-A0A223PE65-F1
#
_entry.id   AF-A0A223PE65-F1
#
_cell.length_a   1.000
_cell.length_b   1.000
_cell.length_c   1.000
_cell.angle_alpha   90.00
_cell.angle_beta   90.00
_cell.angle_gamma   90.00
#
_symmetry.space_group_name_H-M   'P 1'
#
loop_
_entity.id
_entity.type
_entity.pdbx_description
1 polymer ?
#
loop_
_entity_poly.entity_id
_entity_poly.type
_entity_poly.pdbx_seq_one_letter_code
_entity_poly.pdbx_strand_id
1 'polypeptide(L)'
;MKKWALYPVKYKTKKWRKPLFFCSKEIMRFYTVKNEYIAHLRGVDKNVPENYGGKRPYVGVVIEINGCKYLAPLTSYKPKQDGFKNSPAIMKLHERGNPANKLGMIQLSNMIPVTDDVVVELDLTKEDPKYQRMLQKQLEFIKTQRDEIVDKTTKLYKLVCTDKNPFYVKLSCDFANLETALQEYVRPSDRN
;
A
#
# COMPACT_ATOMS: atom_id res chain seq x y z
N MET A 1 -38.37 13.25 -51.16
CA MET A 1 -36.96 13.23 -50.68
C MET A 1 -36.90 13.86 -49.30
N LYS A 2 -36.77 13.06 -48.22
CA LYS A 2 -36.72 13.56 -46.83
C LYS A 2 -35.26 13.52 -46.34
N LYS A 3 -34.66 14.70 -46.08
CA LYS A 3 -33.34 14.84 -45.46
C LYS A 3 -33.46 14.59 -43.96
N TRP A 4 -32.72 13.63 -43.43
CA TRP A 4 -32.57 13.40 -42.00
C TRP A 4 -31.46 14.32 -41.46
N ALA A 5 -31.78 15.15 -40.47
CA ALA A 5 -30.82 15.97 -39.76
C ALA A 5 -30.20 15.15 -38.62
N LEU A 6 -28.90 14.89 -38.72
CA LEU A 6 -28.08 14.31 -37.64
C LEU A 6 -27.80 15.39 -36.60
N TYR A 7 -28.39 15.26 -35.41
CA TYR A 7 -28.02 16.07 -34.24
C TYR A 7 -26.77 15.48 -33.56
N PRO A 8 -25.72 16.26 -33.26
CA PRO A 8 -24.57 15.77 -32.53
C PRO A 8 -24.88 15.61 -31.03
N VAL A 9 -24.76 14.39 -30.53
CA VAL A 9 -24.76 14.06 -29.10
C VAL A 9 -23.47 14.64 -28.47
N LYS A 10 -23.63 15.68 -27.64
CA LYS A 10 -22.51 16.28 -26.89
C LYS A 10 -22.18 15.40 -25.68
N TYR A 11 -21.16 14.57 -25.79
CA TYR A 11 -20.56 13.90 -24.64
C TYR A 11 -19.78 14.91 -23.80
N LYS A 12 -20.24 15.19 -22.57
CA LYS A 12 -19.47 15.97 -21.59
C LYS A 12 -18.32 15.10 -21.09
N THR A 13 -17.10 15.39 -21.54
CA THR A 13 -15.89 14.77 -20.99
C THR A 13 -15.70 15.26 -19.55
N LYS A 14 -15.79 14.34 -18.57
CA LYS A 14 -15.41 14.62 -17.18
C LYS A 14 -13.91 14.95 -17.17
N LYS A 15 -13.59 16.22 -16.93
CA LYS A 15 -12.22 16.73 -16.84
C LYS A 15 -11.54 16.08 -15.62
N TRP A 16 -10.67 15.10 -15.86
CA TRP A 16 -9.89 14.43 -14.82
C TRP A 16 -8.96 15.43 -14.13
N ARG A 17 -9.03 15.49 -12.80
CA ARG A 17 -8.04 16.22 -11.97
C ARG A 17 -6.85 15.29 -11.78
N LYS A 18 -5.63 15.79 -12.01
CA LYS A 18 -4.41 15.03 -11.71
C LYS A 18 -4.41 14.71 -10.21
N PRO A 19 -4.10 13.47 -9.79
CA PRO A 19 -3.99 13.16 -8.38
C PRO A 19 -2.93 14.04 -7.74
N LEU A 20 -3.27 14.66 -6.61
CA LEU A 20 -2.32 15.45 -5.83
C LEU A 20 -1.56 14.47 -4.94
N PHE A 21 -0.27 14.33 -5.22
CA PHE A 21 0.64 13.55 -4.38
C PHE A 21 1.19 14.46 -3.30
N PHE A 22 0.93 14.12 -2.03
CA PHE A 22 1.53 14.79 -0.91
C PHE A 22 2.58 13.87 -0.29
N CYS A 23 3.84 14.29 -0.34
CA CYS A 23 4.95 13.61 0.34
C CYS A 23 5.16 14.34 1.67
N SER A 24 4.55 13.87 2.76
CA SER A 24 4.80 14.44 4.08
C SER A 24 6.24 14.17 4.49
N LYS A 25 6.91 15.13 5.13
CA LYS A 25 8.30 15.03 5.62
C LYS A 25 8.48 14.02 6.77
N GLU A 26 7.49 13.17 7.01
CA GLU A 26 7.44 12.28 8.16
C GLU A 26 8.30 11.04 7.97
N ILE A 27 8.80 10.54 9.10
CA ILE A 27 9.60 9.33 9.21
C ILE A 27 8.65 8.13 9.09
N MET A 28 8.95 7.20 8.19
CA MET A 28 8.18 5.94 8.10
C MET A 28 8.34 5.12 9.38
N ARG A 29 7.22 4.58 9.87
CA ARG A 29 7.10 3.79 11.10
C ARG A 29 6.40 2.47 10.82
N PHE A 30 6.44 1.56 11.81
CA PHE A 30 5.69 0.32 11.74
C PHE A 30 4.34 0.44 12.41
N TYR A 31 3.35 -0.20 11.81
CA TYR A 31 1.98 -0.24 12.29
C TYR A 31 1.44 -1.66 12.21
N THR A 32 0.43 -1.92 13.01
CA THR A 32 -0.50 -3.03 12.81
C THR A 32 -1.86 -2.45 12.42
N VAL A 33 -2.67 -3.25 11.76
CA VAL A 33 -4.00 -2.85 11.27
C VAL A 33 -5.04 -3.72 11.95
N LYS A 34 -6.20 -3.17 12.30
CA LYS A 34 -7.29 -3.93 12.94
C LYS A 34 -7.78 -5.06 12.02
N ASN A 35 -8.01 -6.25 12.60
CA ASN A 35 -8.43 -7.43 11.83
C ASN A 35 -9.77 -7.23 11.11
N GLU A 36 -10.72 -6.55 11.76
CA GLU A 36 -12.04 -6.24 11.19
C GLU A 36 -11.92 -5.43 9.90
N TYR A 37 -11.03 -4.43 9.90
CA TYR A 37 -10.77 -3.60 8.72
C TYR A 37 -10.09 -4.41 7.60
N ILE A 38 -9.11 -5.26 7.92
CA ILE A 38 -8.52 -6.15 6.92
C ILE A 38 -9.56 -7.13 6.35
N ALA A 39 -10.46 -7.66 7.17
CA ALA A 39 -11.53 -8.54 6.72
C ALA A 39 -12.49 -7.81 5.76
N HIS A 40 -12.84 -6.56 6.07
CA HIS A 40 -13.61 -5.68 5.20
C HIS A 40 -12.92 -5.48 3.83
N LEU A 41 -11.66 -5.07 3.82
CA LEU A 41 -10.91 -4.86 2.58
C LEU A 41 -10.75 -6.15 1.76
N ARG A 42 -10.56 -7.31 2.41
CA ARG A 42 -10.49 -8.62 1.74
C ARG A 42 -11.80 -9.06 1.11
N GLY A 43 -12.94 -8.56 1.61
CA GLY A 43 -14.25 -8.74 0.98
C GLY A 43 -14.33 -8.05 -0.39
N VAL A 44 -13.54 -6.98 -0.58
CA VAL A 44 -13.48 -6.20 -1.82
C VAL A 44 -12.38 -6.73 -2.74
N ASP A 45 -11.19 -6.99 -2.20
CA ASP A 45 -10.05 -7.47 -2.99
C ASP A 45 -9.26 -8.58 -2.28
N LYS A 46 -9.15 -9.73 -2.95
CA LYS A 46 -8.45 -10.92 -2.46
C LYS A 46 -6.92 -10.74 -2.41
N ASN A 47 -6.38 -9.74 -3.10
CA ASN A 47 -4.95 -9.41 -3.06
C ASN A 47 -4.54 -8.75 -1.74
N VAL A 48 -5.48 -8.29 -0.92
CA VAL A 48 -5.20 -7.78 0.43
C VAL A 48 -4.65 -8.92 1.30
N PRO A 49 -3.43 -8.82 1.86
CA PRO A 49 -2.83 -9.92 2.60
C PRO A 49 -3.55 -10.25 3.89
N GLU A 50 -3.44 -11.50 4.33
CA GLU A 50 -3.90 -11.90 5.65
C GLU A 50 -3.10 -11.21 6.76
N ASN A 51 -3.79 -10.81 7.81
CA ASN A 51 -3.23 -10.05 8.92
C ASN A 51 -2.66 -10.90 10.06
N TYR A 52 -2.81 -12.24 9.98
CA TYR A 52 -2.39 -13.21 11.01
C TYR A 52 -2.80 -12.83 12.43
N GLY A 53 -4.06 -12.40 12.61
CA GLY A 53 -4.56 -11.99 13.92
C GLY A 53 -3.99 -10.65 14.41
N GLY A 54 -3.61 -9.74 13.50
CA GLY A 54 -3.09 -8.41 13.85
C GLY A 54 -1.58 -8.35 14.02
N LYS A 55 -0.88 -9.45 13.72
CA LYS A 55 0.57 -9.57 13.92
C LYS A 55 1.38 -9.15 12.71
N ARG A 56 0.76 -8.97 11.54
CA ARG A 56 1.49 -8.55 10.35
C ARG A 56 1.91 -7.08 10.51
N PRO A 57 3.21 -6.76 10.49
CA PRO A 57 3.66 -5.39 10.48
C PRO A 57 3.46 -4.78 9.09
N TYR A 58 3.04 -3.53 9.09
CA TYR A 58 2.96 -2.65 7.93
C TYR A 58 3.93 -1.50 8.12
N VAL A 59 4.47 -0.95 7.03
CA VAL A 59 5.27 0.27 7.04
C VAL A 59 4.50 1.39 6.36
N GLY A 60 4.61 2.59 6.90
CA GLY A 60 4.22 3.79 6.21
C GLY A 60 4.30 5.03 7.09
N VAL A 61 3.66 6.13 6.71
CA VAL A 61 2.88 6.30 5.47
C VAL A 61 3.81 6.21 4.25
N VAL A 62 3.51 5.32 3.28
CA VAL A 62 4.35 5.17 2.07
C VAL A 62 4.02 6.20 0.99
N ILE A 63 2.76 6.62 0.93
CA ILE A 63 2.27 7.71 0.08
C ILE A 63 0.97 8.25 0.66
N GLU A 64 0.68 9.51 0.40
CA GLU A 64 -0.64 10.11 0.61
C GLU A 64 -1.18 10.62 -0.73
N ILE A 65 -2.36 10.13 -1.11
CA ILE A 65 -3.03 10.44 -2.36
C ILE A 65 -4.54 10.50 -2.13
N ASN A 66 -5.21 11.49 -2.72
CA ASN A 66 -6.65 11.69 -2.57
C ASN A 66 -7.12 11.79 -1.09
N GLY A 67 -6.26 12.28 -0.19
CA GLY A 67 -6.53 12.34 1.25
C GLY A 67 -6.49 10.97 1.96
N CYS A 68 -6.07 9.91 1.26
CA CYS A 68 -5.89 8.58 1.82
C CYS A 68 -4.41 8.33 2.13
N LYS A 69 -4.11 7.92 3.36
CA LYS A 69 -2.77 7.44 3.75
C LYS A 69 -2.64 5.97 3.36
N TYR A 70 -1.49 5.58 2.83
CA TYR A 70 -1.22 4.19 2.48
C TYR A 70 -0.17 3.55 3.38
N LEU A 71 -0.43 2.30 3.76
CA LEU A 71 0.53 1.43 4.44
C LEU A 71 0.82 0.20 3.58
N ALA A 72 2.08 -0.23 3.55
CA ALA A 72 2.50 -1.42 2.81
C ALA A 72 2.89 -2.55 3.76
N PRO A 73 2.39 -3.78 3.54
CA PRO A 73 2.71 -4.92 4.41
C PRO A 73 4.15 -5.37 4.23
N LEU A 74 4.78 -5.78 5.32
CA LEU A 74 6.06 -6.48 5.29
C LEU A 74 5.84 -8.00 5.18
N THR A 75 6.86 -8.65 4.62
CA THR A 75 6.98 -10.11 4.60
C THR A 75 8.40 -10.52 4.92
N SER A 76 8.55 -11.58 5.70
CA SER A 76 9.86 -12.14 6.04
C SER A 76 10.60 -12.64 4.79
N TYR A 77 11.92 -12.75 4.90
CA TYR A 77 12.73 -13.30 3.81
C TYR A 77 12.31 -14.73 3.49
N LYS A 78 12.22 -15.03 2.19
CA LYS A 78 12.05 -16.38 1.65
C LYS A 78 12.97 -16.53 0.43
N PRO A 79 13.66 -17.68 0.23
CA PRO A 79 14.62 -17.86 -0.86
C PRO A 79 14.09 -17.48 -2.25
N LYS A 80 12.81 -17.78 -2.54
CA LYS A 80 12.16 -17.41 -3.80
C LYS A 80 12.19 -15.91 -4.12
N GLN A 81 12.30 -15.05 -3.11
CA GLN A 81 12.33 -13.60 -3.29
C GLN A 81 13.62 -13.15 -4.00
N ASP A 82 14.70 -13.94 -3.96
CA ASP A 82 15.95 -13.60 -4.63
C ASP A 82 15.76 -13.46 -6.14
N GLY A 83 14.94 -14.32 -6.74
CA GLY A 83 14.60 -14.27 -8.16
C GLY A 83 13.69 -13.10 -8.56
N PHE A 84 13.10 -12.37 -7.61
CA PHE A 84 12.27 -11.21 -7.95
C PHE A 84 13.12 -10.06 -8.49
N LYS A 85 12.76 -9.59 -9.69
CA LYS A 85 13.38 -8.43 -10.32
C LYS A 85 13.06 -7.15 -9.56
N ASN A 86 13.96 -6.17 -9.64
CA ASN A 86 13.65 -4.83 -9.15
C ASN A 86 12.45 -4.28 -9.92
N SER A 87 11.39 -3.90 -9.21
CA SER A 87 10.17 -3.38 -9.80
C SER A 87 9.47 -2.42 -8.82
N PRO A 88 8.54 -1.58 -9.29
CA PRO A 88 7.74 -0.72 -8.42
C PRO A 88 6.86 -1.50 -7.43
N ALA A 89 6.59 -2.79 -7.68
CA ALA A 89 5.67 -3.60 -6.88
C ALA A 89 6.24 -4.07 -5.54
N ILE A 90 7.57 -4.01 -5.36
CA ILE A 90 8.26 -4.54 -4.17
C ILE A 90 9.49 -3.72 -3.79
N MET A 91 9.88 -3.78 -2.52
CA MET A 91 11.17 -3.29 -2.03
C MET A 91 11.83 -4.36 -1.16
N LYS A 92 12.96 -4.91 -1.60
CA LYS A 92 13.73 -5.89 -0.81
C LYS A 92 14.41 -5.19 0.36
N LEU A 93 14.42 -5.82 1.52
CA LEU A 93 15.03 -5.31 2.74
C LEU A 93 16.26 -6.15 3.07
N HIS A 94 17.33 -5.47 3.49
CA HIS A 94 18.53 -6.09 4.03
C HIS A 94 19.12 -5.19 5.11
N GLU A 95 20.08 -5.71 5.87
CA GLU A 95 20.78 -4.92 6.88
C GLU A 95 21.60 -3.83 6.21
N ARG A 96 21.59 -2.63 6.81
CA ARG A 96 22.39 -1.50 6.33
C ARG A 96 23.88 -1.87 6.37
N GLY A 97 24.57 -1.71 5.24
CA GLY A 97 25.99 -2.09 5.12
C GLY A 97 26.24 -3.60 4.98
N ASN A 98 25.21 -4.45 5.07
CA ASN A 98 25.33 -5.89 4.86
C ASN A 98 24.19 -6.44 3.98
N PRO A 99 24.31 -6.34 2.64
CA PRO A 99 23.31 -6.84 1.69
C PRO A 99 23.08 -8.35 1.74
N ALA A 100 24.05 -9.13 2.26
CA ALA A 100 23.92 -10.57 2.41
C ALA A 100 22.92 -10.94 3.51
N ASN A 101 22.78 -10.10 4.55
CA ASN A 101 21.77 -10.30 5.58
C ASN A 101 20.41 -9.76 5.14
N LYS A 102 19.62 -10.64 4.51
CA LYS A 102 18.29 -10.33 3.97
C LYS A 102 17.25 -10.31 5.08
N LEU A 103 16.54 -9.19 5.17
CA LEU A 103 15.56 -8.94 6.23
C LEU A 103 14.11 -9.05 5.74
N GLY A 104 13.89 -9.39 4.47
CA GLY A 104 12.55 -9.59 3.91
C GLY A 104 12.23 -8.58 2.82
N MET A 105 10.98 -8.15 2.75
CA MET A 105 10.49 -7.31 1.65
C MET A 105 9.25 -6.51 2.06
N ILE A 106 9.10 -5.30 1.52
CA ILE A 106 7.87 -4.51 1.54
C ILE A 106 7.09 -4.85 0.26
N GLN A 107 5.82 -5.23 0.40
CA GLN A 107 4.94 -5.54 -0.72
C GLN A 107 4.12 -4.32 -1.13
N LEU A 108 4.72 -3.41 -1.91
CA LEU A 108 4.07 -2.17 -2.35
C LEU A 108 2.82 -2.42 -3.22
N SER A 109 2.82 -3.50 -4.01
CA SER A 109 1.64 -3.98 -4.75
C SER A 109 0.47 -4.36 -3.86
N ASN A 110 0.72 -4.70 -2.60
CA ASN A 110 -0.31 -5.07 -1.64
C ASN A 110 -0.55 -3.96 -0.59
N MET A 111 -0.18 -2.71 -0.89
CA MET A 111 -0.48 -1.60 0.00
C MET A 111 -1.99 -1.36 0.11
N ILE A 112 -2.41 -0.82 1.25
CA ILE A 112 -3.82 -0.56 1.55
C ILE A 112 -4.01 0.88 2.03
N PRO A 113 -5.13 1.51 1.67
CA PRO A 113 -5.51 2.80 2.23
C PRO A 113 -5.99 2.61 3.68
N VAL A 114 -5.67 3.58 4.55
CA VAL A 114 -6.01 3.53 5.97
C VAL A 114 -6.37 4.93 6.49
N THR A 115 -7.07 4.93 7.62
CA THR A 115 -7.28 6.08 8.50
C THR A 115 -6.62 5.82 9.85
N ASP A 116 -6.42 6.87 10.63
CA ASP A 116 -5.70 6.78 11.91
C ASP A 116 -6.44 5.92 12.96
N ASP A 117 -7.75 5.68 12.79
CA ASP A 117 -8.57 4.88 13.69
C ASP A 117 -8.54 3.37 13.43
N VAL A 118 -8.05 2.93 12.26
CA VAL A 118 -7.94 1.50 11.92
C VAL A 118 -6.52 0.95 12.07
N VAL A 119 -5.57 1.81 12.43
CA VAL A 119 -4.15 1.47 12.60
C VAL A 119 -3.70 1.69 14.03
N VAL A 120 -2.67 0.95 14.44
CA VAL A 120 -2.02 1.08 15.74
C VAL A 120 -0.52 1.06 15.50
N GLU A 121 0.21 2.08 15.94
CA GLU A 121 1.68 2.08 15.86
C GLU A 121 2.25 0.88 16.63
N LEU A 122 3.17 0.16 16.00
CA LEU A 122 3.75 -1.04 16.58
C LEU A 122 4.76 -0.66 17.68
N ASP A 123 4.43 -1.05 18.91
CA ASP A 123 5.32 -0.88 20.05
C ASP A 123 6.40 -1.98 20.08
N LEU A 124 7.56 -1.66 19.51
CA LEU A 124 8.70 -2.57 19.40
C LEU A 124 9.23 -3.06 20.76
N THR A 125 8.93 -2.38 21.86
CA THR A 125 9.45 -2.72 23.19
C THR A 125 8.76 -3.93 23.82
N LYS A 126 7.56 -4.28 23.34
CA LYS A 126 6.75 -5.40 23.82
C LYS A 126 6.98 -6.70 23.07
N GLU A 127 7.74 -6.63 21.99
CA GLU A 127 8.07 -7.76 21.13
C GLU A 127 9.26 -8.56 21.68
N ASP A 128 9.43 -9.80 21.18
CA ASP A 128 10.58 -10.60 21.60
C ASP A 128 11.91 -9.93 21.16
N PRO A 129 13.00 -10.06 21.95
CA PRO A 129 14.24 -9.34 21.69
C PRO A 129 14.87 -9.64 20.31
N LYS A 130 14.62 -10.81 19.75
CA LYS A 130 15.17 -11.18 18.43
C LYS A 130 14.37 -10.50 17.32
N TYR A 131 13.05 -10.52 17.40
CA TYR A 131 12.17 -9.83 16.47
C TYR A 131 12.32 -8.31 16.55
N GLN A 132 12.44 -7.75 17.74
CA GLN A 132 12.74 -6.32 17.95
C GLN A 132 14.02 -5.90 17.23
N ARG A 133 15.12 -6.64 17.40
CA ARG A 133 16.40 -6.36 16.70
C ARG A 133 16.24 -6.42 15.17
N MET A 134 15.47 -7.38 14.67
CA MET A 134 15.21 -7.50 13.23
C MET A 134 14.41 -6.28 12.72
N LEU A 135 13.35 -5.88 13.41
CA LEU A 135 12.54 -4.71 13.06
C LEU A 135 13.37 -3.42 13.10
N GLN A 136 14.24 -3.25 14.10
CA GLN A 136 15.15 -2.10 14.16
C GLN A 136 16.07 -2.02 12.94
N LYS A 137 16.70 -3.14 12.55
CA LYS A 137 17.55 -3.19 11.34
C LYS A 137 16.75 -2.89 10.07
N GLN A 138 15.51 -3.41 9.96
CA GLN A 138 14.62 -3.09 8.85
C GLN A 138 14.31 -1.59 8.82
N LEU A 139 13.97 -0.98 9.96
CA LEU A 139 13.63 0.43 10.07
C LEU A 139 14.81 1.34 9.70
N GLU A 140 16.02 1.00 10.16
CA GLU A 140 17.25 1.70 9.77
C GLU A 140 17.47 1.68 8.26
N PHE A 141 17.29 0.51 7.62
CA PHE A 141 17.38 0.40 6.18
C PHE A 141 16.30 1.20 5.46
N ILE A 142 15.03 1.07 5.88
CA ILE A 142 13.88 1.79 5.32
C ILE A 142 14.10 3.30 5.36
N LYS A 143 14.61 3.83 6.48
CA LYS A 143 14.92 5.26 6.62
C LYS A 143 15.89 5.75 5.55
N THR A 144 16.90 4.95 5.19
CA THR A 144 17.85 5.31 4.13
C THR A 144 17.28 5.20 2.71
N GLN A 145 16.20 4.43 2.53
CA GLN A 145 15.58 4.16 1.22
C GLN A 145 14.21 4.82 1.07
N ARG A 146 13.89 5.79 1.93
CA ARG A 146 12.57 6.45 1.97
C ARG A 146 12.16 6.97 0.60
N ASP A 147 13.05 7.69 -0.08
CA ASP A 147 12.73 8.33 -1.35
C ASP A 147 12.52 7.28 -2.45
N GLU A 148 13.29 6.18 -2.46
CA GLU A 148 13.06 5.07 -3.38
C GLU A 148 11.71 4.39 -3.13
N ILE A 149 11.31 4.22 -1.87
CA ILE A 149 10.00 3.65 -1.51
C ILE A 149 8.88 4.56 -2.02
N VAL A 150 8.97 5.87 -1.80
CA VAL A 150 7.98 6.85 -2.27
C VAL A 150 7.91 6.85 -3.80
N ASP A 151 9.06 6.86 -4.49
CA ASP A 151 9.13 6.86 -5.96
C ASP A 151 8.53 5.58 -6.56
N LYS A 152 8.89 4.42 -6.01
CA LYS A 152 8.32 3.13 -6.41
C LYS A 152 6.81 3.10 -6.20
N THR A 153 6.34 3.56 -5.04
CA THR A 153 4.92 3.58 -4.70
C THR A 153 4.14 4.51 -5.63
N THR A 154 4.66 5.72 -5.87
CA THR A 154 4.05 6.71 -6.78
C THR A 154 3.97 6.15 -8.20
N LYS A 155 5.06 5.54 -8.69
CA LYS A 155 5.11 4.92 -10.01
C LYS A 155 4.14 3.74 -10.12
N LEU A 156 4.08 2.88 -9.10
CA LEU A 156 3.15 1.74 -9.07
C LEU A 156 1.69 2.22 -9.09
N TYR A 157 1.34 3.20 -8.26
CA TYR A 157 0.01 3.77 -8.23
C TYR A 157 -0.39 4.32 -9.60
N LYS A 158 0.48 5.10 -10.26
CA LYS A 158 0.23 5.58 -11.62
C LYS A 158 0.02 4.43 -12.62
N LEU A 159 0.85 3.39 -12.57
CA LEU A 159 0.75 2.23 -13.45
C LEU A 159 -0.57 1.47 -13.28
N VAL A 160 -1.11 1.39 -12.06
CA VAL A 160 -2.35 0.67 -11.74
C VAL A 160 -3.60 1.54 -11.97
N CYS A 161 -3.58 2.80 -11.55
CA CYS A 161 -4.75 3.67 -11.53
C CYS A 161 -4.89 4.53 -12.80
N THR A 162 -3.78 4.98 -13.38
CA THR A 162 -3.78 5.90 -14.53
C THR A 162 -3.47 5.17 -15.83
N ASP A 163 -2.29 4.55 -15.91
CA ASP A 163 -1.81 3.94 -17.15
C ASP A 163 -2.48 2.57 -17.39
N LYS A 164 -3.13 2.00 -16.37
CA LYS A 164 -3.85 0.72 -16.40
C LYS A 164 -3.02 -0.41 -17.02
N ASN A 165 -1.74 -0.46 -16.65
CA ASN A 165 -0.82 -1.47 -17.16
C ASN A 165 -1.31 -2.88 -16.76
N PRO A 166 -1.59 -3.79 -17.71
CA PRO A 166 -2.24 -5.08 -17.40
C PRO A 166 -1.49 -5.94 -16.38
N PHE A 167 -0.16 -5.92 -16.43
CA PHE A 167 0.66 -6.70 -15.49
C PHE A 167 0.52 -6.18 -14.06
N TYR A 168 0.67 -4.87 -13.85
CA TYR A 168 0.60 -4.28 -12.51
C TYR A 168 -0.83 -4.24 -11.96
N VAL A 169 -1.84 -4.07 -12.82
CA VAL A 169 -3.25 -4.16 -12.43
C VAL A 169 -3.58 -5.55 -11.90
N LYS A 170 -3.12 -6.62 -12.57
CA LYS A 170 -3.35 -8.00 -12.10
C LYS A 170 -2.58 -8.32 -10.81
N LEU A 171 -1.38 -7.77 -10.68
CA LEU A 171 -0.47 -8.06 -9.57
C LEU A 171 -0.85 -7.35 -8.26
N SER A 172 -1.43 -6.15 -8.37
CA SER A 172 -1.61 -5.24 -7.23
C SER A 172 -3.02 -5.30 -6.66
N CYS A 173 -3.19 -4.77 -5.46
CA CYS A 173 -4.51 -4.44 -4.97
C CYS A 173 -5.18 -3.39 -5.87
N ASP A 174 -6.50 -3.45 -5.99
CA ASP A 174 -7.31 -2.46 -6.67
C ASP A 174 -7.45 -1.22 -5.78
N PHE A 175 -6.44 -0.35 -5.85
CA PHE A 175 -6.33 0.85 -5.02
C PHE A 175 -7.60 1.73 -5.08
N ALA A 176 -8.23 1.86 -6.24
CA ALA A 176 -9.43 2.69 -6.38
C ALA A 176 -10.64 2.10 -5.65
N ASN A 177 -10.82 0.77 -5.74
CA ASN A 177 -11.89 0.09 -5.01
C ASN A 177 -11.63 0.06 -3.50
N LEU A 178 -10.36 -0.09 -3.08
CA LEU A 178 -10.00 0.00 -1.66
C LEU A 178 -10.18 1.41 -1.09
N GLU A 179 -9.91 2.47 -1.86
CA GLU A 179 -10.19 3.86 -1.46
C GLU A 179 -11.69 4.07 -1.22
N THR A 180 -12.53 3.52 -2.10
CA THR A 180 -13.99 3.56 -1.92
C THR A 180 -14.42 2.77 -0.68
N ALA A 181 -13.87 1.57 -0.50
CA ALA A 181 -14.16 0.72 0.65
C ALA A 181 -13.73 1.36 1.98
N LEU A 182 -12.66 2.16 1.99
CA LEU A 182 -12.25 2.94 3.16
C LEU A 182 -13.33 3.98 3.55
N GLN A 183 -13.90 4.69 2.57
CA GLN A 183 -14.94 5.70 2.83
C GLN A 183 -16.25 5.08 3.34
N GLU A 184 -16.55 3.85 2.91
CA GLU A 184 -17.75 3.11 3.32
C GLU A 184 -17.56 2.32 4.63
N TYR A 185 -16.35 2.33 5.20
CA TYR A 185 -16.06 1.54 6.39
C TYR A 185 -16.77 2.11 7.62
N VAL A 186 -17.79 1.39 8.09
CA VAL A 186 -18.43 1.63 9.39
C VAL A 186 -17.93 0.58 10.37
N ARG A 187 -17.32 1.03 11.48
CA ARG A 187 -16.78 0.13 12.50
C ARG A 187 -17.88 -0.76 13.06
N PRO A 188 -17.59 -2.02 13.39
CA PRO A 188 -18.58 -2.90 14.00
C PRO A 188 -19.19 -2.33 15.30
N SER A 189 -18.42 -1.58 16.08
CA SER A 189 -18.88 -0.91 17.31
C SER A 189 -19.92 0.19 17.08
N ASP A 190 -19.96 0.75 15.87
CA ASP A 190 -20.74 1.95 15.56
C ASP A 190 -22.06 1.59 14.85
N ARG A 191 -22.33 0.29 14.61
CA ARG A 191 -23.56 -0.22 13.98
C ARG A 191 -24.73 -0.40 14.95
N ASN A 192 -24.66 0.25 16.13
CA ASN A 192 -25.73 0.23 17.13
C ASN A 192 -27.02 0.88 16.62
#